data_AF-A0A843FAR2-F1
#
_entry.id   AF-A0A843FAR2-F1
#
_cell.length_a   1.000
_cell.length_b   1.000
_cell.length_c   1.000
_cell.angle_alpha   90.00
_cell.angle_beta   90.00
_cell.angle_gamma   90.00
#
_symmetry.space_group_name_H-M   'P 1'
#
loop_
_entity.id
_entity.type
_entity.pdbx_description
1 polymer ?
#
loop_
_entity_poly.entity_id
_entity_poly.type
_entity_poly.pdbx_seq_one_letter_code
_entity_poly.pdbx_strand_id
1 'polypeptide(L)'
;KSRCHSCRNLMYEKIKRYALENGFDYICDGNNISDLVADRPGILITYGMEFNTPLIEAKLTSKEIHEYLEKNNIPYSRSTTCLATRIPTNTKITKDKIEKIKKSEKILSKISGCELVKVRDFNKVSVCEINNFSKIINNNSFNELNNQLKLVGYEKVCLNLSPLDDNEEIILQYKSNQFQYQLPFTIDIENTKKHLKKNIIHEKNQNRLKLEKIIINRNGLIEGYDLKNYDDALFEFMNVLPKIRRNV
;
A
#
# COMPACT_ATOMS: atom_id res chain seq x y z
N LYS A 1 -5.73 -13.17 -8.37
CA LYS A 1 -4.74 -12.07 -8.12
C LYS A 1 -5.34 -10.67 -8.32
N SER A 2 -6.33 -10.47 -9.19
CA SER A 2 -6.88 -9.14 -9.54
C SER A 2 -7.96 -8.56 -8.62
N ARG A 3 -8.26 -9.12 -7.43
CA ARG A 3 -9.47 -8.70 -6.66
C ARG A 3 -9.48 -7.21 -6.30
N CYS A 4 -8.37 -6.66 -5.83
CA CYS A 4 -8.29 -5.26 -5.42
C CYS A 4 -8.37 -4.34 -6.62
N HIS A 5 -7.78 -4.76 -7.75
CA HIS A 5 -7.89 -4.07 -9.03
C HIS A 5 -9.34 -4.02 -9.52
N SER A 6 -10.01 -5.17 -9.62
CA SER A 6 -11.42 -5.25 -10.05
C SER A 6 -12.36 -4.48 -9.12
N CYS A 7 -12.15 -4.57 -7.80
CA CYS A 7 -12.94 -3.83 -6.82
C CYS A 7 -12.77 -2.31 -6.99
N ARG A 8 -11.53 -1.83 -7.10
CA ARG A 8 -11.25 -0.40 -7.30
C ARG A 8 -11.79 0.09 -8.65
N ASN A 9 -11.67 -0.71 -9.72
CA ASN A 9 -12.24 -0.39 -11.03
C ASN A 9 -13.74 -0.12 -10.96
N LEU A 10 -14.50 -1.06 -10.37
CA LEU A 10 -15.96 -0.92 -10.21
C LEU A 10 -16.34 0.30 -9.35
N MET A 11 -15.56 0.59 -8.31
CA MET A 11 -15.78 1.77 -7.47
C MET A 11 -15.54 3.06 -8.26
N TYR A 12 -14.43 3.13 -9.00
CA TYR A 12 -14.05 4.34 -9.72
C TYR A 12 -14.95 4.61 -10.92
N GLU A 13 -15.41 3.57 -11.63
CA GLU A 13 -16.42 3.71 -12.69
C GLU A 13 -17.69 4.38 -12.16
N LYS A 14 -18.14 4.00 -10.96
CA LYS A 14 -19.32 4.61 -10.32
C LYS A 14 -19.06 6.06 -9.91
N ILE A 15 -17.89 6.35 -9.33
CA ILE A 15 -17.50 7.72 -8.96
C ILE A 15 -17.43 8.60 -10.20
N LYS A 16 -16.79 8.12 -11.28
CA LYS A 16 -16.66 8.85 -12.55
C LYS A 16 -18.01 9.13 -13.18
N ARG A 17 -18.91 8.14 -13.19
CA ARG A 17 -20.28 8.34 -13.67
C ARG A 17 -21.02 9.42 -12.87
N TYR A 18 -20.99 9.32 -11.54
CA TYR A 18 -21.62 10.30 -10.67
C TYR A 18 -21.06 11.71 -10.89
N ALA A 19 -19.74 11.84 -11.01
CA ALA A 19 -19.09 13.13 -11.27
C ALA A 19 -19.58 13.77 -12.58
N LEU A 20 -19.65 12.98 -13.66
CA LEU A 20 -20.14 13.43 -14.96
C LEU A 20 -21.62 13.84 -14.91
N GLU A 21 -22.47 13.03 -14.28
CA GLU A 21 -23.92 13.29 -14.17
C GLU A 21 -24.23 14.55 -13.35
N ASN A 22 -23.33 14.96 -12.45
CA ASN A 22 -23.51 16.11 -11.57
C ASN A 22 -22.63 17.32 -11.94
N GLY A 23 -21.96 17.28 -13.10
CA GLY A 23 -21.19 18.42 -13.61
C GLY A 23 -19.92 18.75 -12.82
N PHE A 24 -19.27 17.77 -12.21
CA PHE A 24 -17.96 17.97 -11.57
C PHE A 24 -16.84 17.95 -12.60
N ASP A 25 -16.00 18.99 -12.61
CA ASP A 25 -14.87 19.11 -13.54
C ASP A 25 -13.71 18.15 -13.22
N TYR A 26 -13.55 17.81 -11.93
CA TYR A 26 -12.38 17.09 -11.44
C TYR A 26 -12.75 16.03 -10.42
N ILE A 27 -12.01 14.91 -10.46
CA ILE A 27 -12.05 13.85 -9.46
C ILE A 27 -10.64 13.72 -8.89
N CYS A 28 -10.51 13.84 -7.58
CA CYS A 28 -9.23 13.71 -6.88
C CYS A 28 -9.17 12.39 -6.11
N ASP A 29 -8.05 11.68 -6.21
CA ASP A 29 -7.74 10.48 -5.44
C ASP A 29 -6.65 10.77 -4.41
N GLY A 30 -6.85 10.25 -3.19
CA GLY A 30 -5.96 10.49 -2.05
C GLY A 30 -4.72 9.60 -2.01
N ASN A 31 -4.33 8.96 -3.11
CA ASN A 31 -3.05 8.23 -3.15
C ASN A 31 -1.90 9.21 -2.98
N ASN A 32 -0.87 8.77 -2.28
CA ASN A 32 0.33 9.54 -1.96
C ASN A 32 1.59 8.85 -2.55
N ILE A 33 2.77 9.45 -2.40
CA ILE A 33 3.99 8.91 -3.02
C ILE A 33 4.39 7.54 -2.44
N SER A 34 4.08 7.28 -1.16
CA SER A 34 4.35 5.99 -0.51
C SER A 34 3.53 4.85 -1.12
N ASP A 35 2.37 5.14 -1.72
CA ASP A 35 1.57 4.12 -2.43
C ASP A 35 2.26 3.58 -3.69
N LEU A 36 3.13 4.37 -4.32
CA LEU A 36 3.81 4.01 -5.56
C LEU A 36 4.92 2.98 -5.35
N VAL A 37 5.43 2.83 -4.12
CA VAL A 37 6.45 1.82 -3.79
C VAL A 37 5.85 0.55 -3.16
N ALA A 38 4.56 0.55 -2.85
CA ALA A 38 3.87 -0.57 -2.22
C ALA A 38 3.27 -1.56 -3.24
N ASP A 39 3.15 -2.84 -2.86
CA ASP A 39 2.40 -3.83 -3.65
C ASP A 39 0.88 -3.65 -3.49
N ARG A 40 0.37 -2.53 -4.04
CA ARG A 40 -1.04 -2.15 -4.03
C ARG A 40 -1.60 -2.20 -5.45
N PRO A 41 -1.94 -3.39 -6.02
CA PRO A 41 -2.38 -3.55 -7.42
C PRO A 41 -3.49 -2.58 -7.85
N GLY A 42 -4.33 -2.16 -6.90
CA GLY A 42 -5.39 -1.16 -7.13
C GLY A 42 -4.89 0.18 -7.68
N ILE A 43 -3.67 0.63 -7.38
CA ILE A 43 -3.15 1.90 -7.92
C ILE A 43 -2.96 1.88 -9.46
N LEU A 44 -3.00 0.71 -10.10
CA LEU A 44 -2.97 0.65 -11.57
C LEU A 44 -4.17 1.33 -12.22
N ILE A 45 -5.32 1.35 -11.54
CA ILE A 45 -6.55 1.95 -12.06
C ILE A 45 -6.41 3.46 -12.23
N THR A 46 -5.66 4.14 -11.35
CA THR A 46 -5.48 5.60 -11.48
C THR A 46 -4.77 5.98 -12.76
N TYR A 47 -3.86 5.13 -13.26
CA TYR A 47 -3.14 5.37 -14.51
C TYR A 47 -4.06 5.43 -15.74
N GLY A 48 -5.24 4.80 -15.68
CA GLY A 48 -6.19 4.75 -16.80
C GLY A 48 -7.43 5.63 -16.65
N MET A 49 -7.74 6.16 -15.46
CA MET A 49 -9.02 6.83 -15.20
C MET A 49 -8.98 8.36 -15.20
N GLU A 50 -7.80 8.96 -15.36
CA GLU A 50 -7.58 10.42 -15.39
C GLU A 50 -8.04 11.12 -14.11
N PHE A 51 -7.93 10.45 -12.96
CA PHE A 51 -8.16 11.09 -11.66
C PHE A 51 -6.91 11.91 -11.30
N ASN A 52 -7.12 13.10 -10.77
CA ASN A 52 -6.03 13.91 -10.21
C ASN A 52 -5.51 13.25 -8.93
N THR A 53 -4.19 13.29 -8.72
CA THR A 53 -3.58 12.75 -7.49
C THR A 53 -2.71 13.82 -6.83
N PRO A 54 -3.31 14.84 -6.18
CA PRO A 54 -2.58 15.99 -5.68
C PRO A 54 -1.47 15.64 -4.69
N LEU A 55 -1.66 14.59 -3.87
CA LEU A 55 -0.65 14.17 -2.89
C LEU A 55 0.56 13.48 -3.55
N ILE A 56 0.37 12.77 -4.66
CA ILE A 56 1.46 12.25 -5.49
C ILE A 56 2.18 13.40 -6.20
N GLU A 57 1.43 14.37 -6.74
CA GLU A 57 1.99 15.55 -7.43
C GLU A 57 2.85 16.40 -6.48
N ALA A 58 2.37 16.59 -5.25
CA ALA A 58 3.11 17.24 -4.16
C ALA A 58 4.21 16.36 -3.55
N LYS A 59 4.33 15.09 -3.98
CA LYS A 59 5.28 14.08 -3.47
C LYS A 59 5.21 13.84 -1.96
N LEU A 60 4.02 14.02 -1.38
CA LEU A 60 3.82 13.79 0.05
C LEU A 60 3.84 12.30 0.36
N THR A 61 4.61 11.91 1.37
CA THR A 61 4.61 10.57 1.95
C THR A 61 3.44 10.40 2.92
N SER A 62 3.08 9.14 3.20
CA SER A 62 2.06 8.85 4.23
C SER A 62 2.46 9.41 5.59
N LYS A 63 3.76 9.38 5.93
CA LYS A 63 4.28 9.94 7.18
C LYS A 63 4.05 11.45 7.26
N GLU A 64 4.47 12.21 6.23
CA GLU A 64 4.29 13.68 6.21
C GLU A 64 2.81 14.07 6.30
N ILE A 65 1.92 13.29 5.66
CA ILE A 65 0.48 13.50 5.76
C ILE A 65 -0.01 13.30 7.20
N HIS A 66 0.38 12.20 7.85
CA HIS A 66 -0.01 11.93 9.24
C HIS A 66 0.54 13.00 10.20
N GLU A 67 1.82 13.37 10.07
CA GLU A 67 2.44 14.43 10.87
C GLU A 67 1.71 15.77 10.70
N TYR A 68 1.31 16.10 9.46
CA TYR A 68 0.51 17.30 9.19
C TYR A 68 -0.86 17.24 9.88
N LEU A 69 -1.57 16.11 9.77
CA LEU A 69 -2.88 15.94 10.40
C LEU A 69 -2.78 16.06 11.93
N GLU A 70 -1.78 15.42 12.54
CA GLU A 70 -1.52 15.47 13.98
C GLU A 70 -1.20 16.87 14.46
N LYS A 71 -0.25 17.56 13.79
CA LYS A 71 0.14 18.93 14.13
C LYS A 71 -1.05 19.91 14.09
N ASN A 72 -2.02 19.65 13.22
CA ASN A 72 -3.22 20.49 13.05
C ASN A 72 -4.45 19.94 13.80
N ASN A 73 -4.31 18.90 14.61
CA ASN A 73 -5.40 18.24 15.32
C ASN A 73 -6.57 17.81 14.42
N ILE A 74 -6.26 17.39 13.18
CA ILE A 74 -7.26 16.91 12.23
C ILE A 74 -7.51 15.42 12.52
N PRO A 75 -8.73 15.02 12.93
CA PRO A 75 -9.01 13.62 13.25
C PRO A 75 -8.93 12.76 11.99
N TYR A 76 -8.21 11.64 12.08
CA TYR A 76 -8.10 10.67 11.01
C TYR A 76 -8.13 9.25 11.56
N SER A 77 -8.42 8.28 10.71
CA SER A 77 -8.28 6.86 11.02
C SER A 77 -7.07 6.30 10.28
N ARG A 78 -6.21 5.53 10.97
CA ARG A 78 -5.09 4.87 10.29
C ARG A 78 -5.60 3.99 9.16
N SER A 79 -4.96 4.13 7.99
CA SER A 79 -5.35 3.38 6.81
C SER A 79 -5.14 1.88 7.05
N THR A 80 -6.15 1.06 6.74
CA THR A 80 -5.99 -0.40 6.69
C THR A 80 -6.55 -0.90 5.38
N THR A 81 -5.98 -1.99 4.84
CA THR A 81 -6.51 -2.56 3.59
C THR A 81 -7.95 -3.05 3.78
N CYS A 82 -8.71 -3.24 2.69
CA CYS A 82 -10.08 -3.76 2.76
C CYS A 82 -10.17 -5.09 3.54
N LEU A 83 -11.27 -5.34 4.27
CA LEU A 83 -11.50 -6.61 4.97
C LEU A 83 -11.39 -7.84 4.05
N ALA A 84 -11.70 -7.68 2.76
CA ALA A 84 -11.53 -8.76 1.78
C ALA A 84 -10.08 -9.24 1.61
N THR A 85 -9.06 -8.47 2.01
CA THR A 85 -7.65 -8.90 1.96
C THR A 85 -7.29 -9.88 3.07
N ARG A 86 -8.13 -10.00 4.12
CA ARG A 86 -7.97 -10.99 5.19
C ARG A 86 -8.32 -12.40 4.73
N ILE A 87 -9.01 -12.54 3.60
CA ILE A 87 -9.37 -13.82 3.01
C ILE A 87 -8.31 -14.20 1.97
N PRO A 88 -7.78 -15.43 1.95
CA PRO A 88 -6.82 -15.87 0.94
C PRO A 88 -7.29 -15.65 -0.50
N THR A 89 -6.35 -15.50 -1.42
CA THR A 89 -6.63 -15.48 -2.86
C THR A 89 -7.31 -16.79 -3.29
N ASN A 90 -8.10 -16.74 -4.36
CA ASN A 90 -8.88 -17.87 -4.89
C ASN A 90 -9.97 -18.44 -3.95
N THR A 91 -10.17 -17.83 -2.78
CA THR A 91 -11.30 -18.13 -1.90
C THR A 91 -12.49 -17.22 -2.22
N LYS A 92 -13.69 -17.80 -2.30
CA LYS A 92 -14.95 -17.05 -2.46
C LYS A 92 -15.17 -16.10 -1.28
N ILE A 93 -15.38 -14.83 -1.59
CA ILE A 93 -15.75 -13.78 -0.63
C ILE A 93 -17.26 -13.83 -0.45
N THR A 94 -17.72 -13.86 0.79
CA THR A 94 -19.14 -13.82 1.15
C THR A 94 -19.37 -12.76 2.23
N LYS A 95 -20.59 -12.25 2.32
CA LYS A 95 -20.97 -11.27 3.36
C LYS A 95 -20.66 -11.82 4.76
N ASP A 96 -20.99 -13.09 5.01
CA ASP A 96 -20.77 -13.72 6.32
C ASP A 96 -19.29 -13.79 6.69
N LYS A 97 -18.40 -14.08 5.75
CA LYS A 97 -16.95 -14.04 6.01
C LYS A 97 -16.48 -12.64 6.38
N ILE A 98 -16.96 -11.62 5.66
CA ILE A 98 -16.59 -10.23 5.94
C ILE A 98 -17.09 -9.81 7.32
N GLU A 99 -18.34 -10.14 7.68
CA GLU A 99 -18.88 -9.84 9.01
C GLU A 99 -18.17 -10.63 10.12
N LYS A 100 -17.82 -11.90 9.88
CA LYS A 100 -17.00 -12.71 10.79
C LYS A 100 -15.66 -12.02 11.07
N ILE A 101 -14.92 -11.64 10.04
CA ILE A 101 -13.64 -10.94 10.16
C ILE A 101 -13.80 -9.60 10.87
N LYS A 102 -14.81 -8.80 10.50
CA LYS A 102 -15.09 -7.51 11.14
C LYS A 102 -15.36 -7.65 12.64
N LYS A 103 -16.14 -8.65 13.03
CA LYS A 103 -16.39 -8.98 14.45
C LYS A 103 -15.09 -9.40 15.15
N SER A 104 -14.28 -10.23 14.50
CA SER A 104 -12.99 -10.67 15.04
C SER A 104 -11.99 -9.53 15.22
N GLU A 105 -11.86 -8.61 14.26
CA GLU A 105 -10.98 -7.44 14.39
C GLU A 105 -11.45 -6.50 15.51
N LYS A 106 -12.76 -6.32 15.69
CA LYS A 106 -13.30 -5.58 16.84
C LYS A 106 -12.94 -6.22 18.19
N ILE A 107 -13.07 -7.54 18.30
CA ILE A 107 -12.70 -8.29 19.51
C ILE A 107 -11.20 -8.13 19.78
N LEU A 108 -10.38 -8.36 18.75
CA LEU A 108 -8.92 -8.28 18.86
C LEU A 108 -8.47 -6.88 19.28
N SER A 109 -8.97 -5.82 18.62
CA SER A 109 -8.65 -4.43 18.95
C SER A 109 -9.05 -4.08 20.39
N LYS A 110 -10.24 -4.51 20.84
CA LYS A 110 -10.70 -4.27 22.22
C LYS A 110 -9.80 -4.93 23.26
N ILE A 111 -9.42 -6.20 23.04
CA ILE A 111 -8.61 -6.97 24.00
C ILE A 111 -7.15 -6.51 23.97
N SER A 112 -6.58 -6.29 22.78
CA SER A 112 -5.19 -5.89 22.63
C SER A 112 -4.94 -4.42 22.91
N GLY A 113 -5.98 -3.59 22.83
CA GLY A 113 -5.86 -2.12 22.87
C GLY A 113 -5.09 -1.54 21.69
N CYS A 114 -4.85 -2.31 20.63
CA CYS A 114 -4.22 -1.84 19.40
C CYS A 114 -5.29 -1.21 18.51
N GLU A 115 -4.98 -0.05 17.94
CA GLU A 115 -5.84 0.59 16.93
C GLU A 115 -5.76 -0.17 15.61
N LEU A 116 -4.55 -0.58 15.22
CA LEU A 116 -4.33 -1.33 14.00
C LEU A 116 -4.22 -2.82 14.27
N VAL A 117 -5.22 -3.55 13.80
CA VAL A 117 -5.29 -5.01 13.92
C VAL A 117 -5.75 -5.63 12.61
N LYS A 118 -5.32 -6.86 12.34
CA LYS A 118 -5.82 -7.66 11.22
C LYS A 118 -6.17 -9.07 11.73
N VAL A 119 -7.30 -9.63 11.30
CA VAL A 119 -7.61 -11.05 11.54
C VAL A 119 -7.77 -11.75 10.20
N ARG A 120 -6.75 -12.52 9.79
CA ARG A 120 -6.80 -13.29 8.54
C ARG A 120 -7.62 -14.57 8.72
N ASP A 121 -8.56 -14.79 7.82
CA ASP A 121 -9.49 -15.92 7.83
C ASP A 121 -9.00 -17.03 6.89
N PHE A 122 -8.34 -18.04 7.47
CA PHE A 122 -8.02 -19.30 6.79
C PHE A 122 -9.09 -20.34 7.13
N ASN A 123 -10.35 -20.00 6.83
CA ASN A 123 -11.54 -20.81 7.09
C ASN A 123 -11.77 -21.08 8.59
N LYS A 124 -11.26 -22.21 9.10
CA LYS A 124 -11.36 -22.60 10.52
C LYS A 124 -10.21 -22.08 11.37
N VAL A 125 -9.20 -21.47 10.75
CA VAL A 125 -8.05 -20.89 11.44
C VAL A 125 -8.07 -19.37 11.30
N SER A 126 -7.95 -18.65 12.42
CA SER A 126 -7.70 -17.21 12.42
C SER A 126 -6.23 -16.92 12.68
N VAL A 127 -5.64 -15.98 11.94
CA VAL A 127 -4.31 -15.44 12.24
C VAL A 127 -4.46 -13.97 12.61
N CYS A 128 -4.22 -13.65 13.88
CA CYS A 128 -4.28 -12.31 14.45
C CYS A 128 -2.95 -11.58 14.21
N GLU A 129 -3.00 -10.38 13.66
CA GLU A 129 -1.85 -9.51 13.44
C GLU A 129 -2.07 -8.21 14.21
N ILE A 130 -1.08 -7.83 15.02
CA ILE A 130 -1.08 -6.62 15.85
C ILE A 130 0.35 -6.08 15.95
N ASN A 131 0.48 -4.80 16.30
CA ASN A 131 1.78 -4.15 16.47
C ASN A 131 2.34 -4.23 17.91
N ASN A 132 1.51 -4.49 18.91
CA ASN A 132 1.94 -4.53 20.32
C ASN A 132 1.29 -5.68 21.09
N PHE A 133 2.10 -6.67 21.45
CA PHE A 133 1.65 -7.89 22.14
C PHE A 133 1.50 -7.75 23.66
N SER A 134 1.97 -6.65 24.28
CA SER A 134 2.08 -6.50 25.74
C SER A 134 0.77 -6.80 26.49
N LYS A 135 -0.37 -6.34 25.96
CA LYS A 135 -1.69 -6.58 26.56
C LYS A 135 -2.25 -7.98 26.28
N ILE A 136 -1.81 -8.66 25.23
CA ILE A 136 -2.28 -10.02 24.92
C ILE A 136 -1.50 -11.06 25.73
N ILE A 137 -0.21 -10.84 26.01
CA ILE A 137 0.68 -11.84 26.60
C ILE A 137 0.31 -12.23 28.05
N ASN A 138 -0.61 -11.52 28.70
CA ASN A 138 -1.15 -11.98 29.97
C ASN A 138 -2.10 -13.19 29.80
N ASN A 139 -2.10 -14.13 30.75
CA ASN A 139 -2.88 -15.38 30.64
C ASN A 139 -4.39 -15.15 30.50
N ASN A 140 -4.94 -14.07 31.07
CA ASN A 140 -6.38 -13.80 31.04
C ASN A 140 -6.83 -13.35 29.65
N SER A 141 -6.12 -12.40 29.04
CA SER A 141 -6.40 -11.86 27.71
C SER A 141 -6.17 -12.89 26.61
N PHE A 142 -5.16 -13.76 26.74
CA PHE A 142 -4.95 -14.88 25.81
C PHE A 142 -6.15 -15.84 25.77
N ASN A 143 -6.61 -16.26 26.95
CA ASN A 143 -7.75 -17.17 27.07
C ASN A 143 -9.05 -16.51 26.59
N GLU A 144 -9.28 -15.25 26.96
CA GLU A 144 -10.44 -14.49 26.52
C GLU A 144 -10.47 -14.36 24.98
N LEU A 145 -9.36 -13.95 24.36
CA LEU A 145 -9.27 -13.82 22.91
C LEU A 145 -9.53 -15.14 22.19
N ASN A 146 -8.90 -16.22 22.67
CA ASN A 146 -9.09 -17.56 22.11
C ASN A 146 -10.56 -18.00 22.21
N ASN A 147 -11.19 -17.84 23.37
CA ASN A 147 -12.58 -18.23 23.59
C ASN A 147 -13.54 -17.40 22.72
N GLN A 148 -13.36 -16.08 22.66
CA GLN A 148 -14.19 -15.18 21.87
C GLN A 148 -14.09 -15.49 20.36
N LEU A 149 -12.88 -15.74 19.85
CA LEU A 149 -12.70 -16.09 18.44
C LEU A 149 -13.21 -17.50 18.12
N LYS A 150 -13.15 -18.45 19.06
CA LYS A 150 -13.80 -19.75 18.90
C LYS A 150 -15.33 -19.62 18.82
N LEU A 151 -15.95 -18.77 19.63
CA LEU A 151 -17.39 -18.47 19.55
C LEU A 151 -17.79 -17.80 18.22
N VAL A 152 -16.87 -17.10 17.57
CA VAL A 152 -17.07 -16.54 16.22
C VAL A 152 -16.99 -17.62 15.12
N GLY A 153 -16.51 -18.83 15.45
CA GLY A 153 -16.49 -19.99 14.56
C GLY A 153 -15.10 -20.38 14.06
N TYR A 154 -14.03 -19.99 14.75
CA TYR A 154 -12.69 -20.52 14.53
C TYR A 154 -12.45 -21.77 15.39
N GLU A 155 -11.72 -22.75 14.85
CA GLU A 155 -11.27 -23.93 15.61
C GLU A 155 -9.86 -23.68 16.19
N LYS A 156 -9.04 -22.94 15.46
CA LYS A 156 -7.68 -22.56 15.87
C LYS A 156 -7.48 -21.05 15.75
N VAL A 157 -6.86 -20.48 16.79
CA VAL A 157 -6.48 -19.07 16.85
C VAL A 157 -4.97 -18.99 16.91
N CYS A 158 -4.38 -18.27 15.97
CA CYS A 158 -2.93 -18.08 15.84
C CYS A 158 -2.59 -16.59 15.98
N LEU A 159 -1.38 -16.31 16.42
CA LEU A 159 -0.80 -14.97 16.50
C LEU A 159 0.33 -14.87 15.48
N ASN A 160 0.31 -13.86 14.61
CA ASN A 160 1.39 -13.56 13.71
C ASN A 160 2.49 -12.81 14.46
N LEU A 161 3.71 -13.35 14.45
CA LEU A 161 4.87 -12.75 15.09
C LEU A 161 5.63 -11.80 14.16
N SER A 162 5.32 -11.81 12.86
CA SER A 162 5.88 -10.84 11.92
C SER A 162 5.32 -9.44 12.20
N PRO A 163 6.14 -8.38 12.01
CA PRO A 163 5.68 -7.02 12.12
C PRO A 163 4.47 -6.77 11.22
N LEU A 164 3.57 -5.92 11.72
CA LEU A 164 2.46 -5.43 10.92
C LEU A 164 2.99 -4.24 10.12
N ASP A 165 3.34 -4.47 8.86
CA ASP A 165 3.88 -3.44 7.98
C ASP A 165 2.86 -2.32 7.77
N ASP A 166 3.25 -1.10 8.17
CA ASP A 166 2.52 0.14 7.89
C ASP A 166 3.21 1.03 6.85
N ASN A 167 4.40 0.65 6.36
CA ASN A 167 5.16 1.25 5.25
C ASN A 167 4.86 2.73 4.98
N GLU A 168 5.00 3.56 6.01
CA GLU A 168 4.71 5.00 5.90
C GLU A 168 5.88 5.75 5.25
N GLU A 169 7.11 5.26 5.48
CA GLU A 169 8.36 5.89 5.04
C GLU A 169 8.99 5.21 3.82
N ILE A 170 9.61 6.04 2.98
CA ILE A 170 10.48 5.60 1.89
C ILE A 170 11.93 5.79 2.37
N ILE A 171 12.61 4.67 2.62
CA ILE A 171 14.01 4.67 3.05
C ILE A 171 14.87 4.11 1.92
N LEU A 172 15.84 4.90 1.45
CA LEU A 172 16.78 4.49 0.40
C LEU A 172 18.01 3.83 1.01
N GLN A 173 18.54 2.79 0.34
CA GLN A 173 19.86 2.25 0.68
C GLN A 173 20.95 3.15 0.09
N TYR A 174 21.21 4.29 0.74
CA TYR A 174 22.15 5.30 0.26
C TYR A 174 23.57 5.09 0.80
N LYS A 175 24.56 5.04 -0.08
CA LYS A 175 25.98 4.96 0.27
C LYS A 175 26.84 5.53 -0.85
N SER A 176 27.90 6.26 -0.50
CA SER A 176 28.91 6.74 -1.46
C SER A 176 28.31 7.45 -2.68
N ASN A 177 27.39 8.39 -2.45
CA ASN A 177 26.73 9.18 -3.49
C ASN A 177 25.85 8.37 -4.47
N GLN A 178 25.42 7.19 -4.03
CA GLN A 178 24.57 6.28 -4.77
C GLN A 178 23.43 5.77 -3.88
N PHE A 179 22.31 5.35 -4.49
CA PHE A 179 21.29 4.58 -3.77
C PHE A 179 20.81 3.37 -4.56
N GLN A 180 20.24 2.41 -3.84
CA GLN A 180 19.42 1.36 -4.41
C GLN A 180 18.07 1.27 -3.70
N TYR A 181 17.02 0.95 -4.47
CA TYR A 181 15.68 0.68 -3.97
C TYR A 181 15.03 -0.44 -4.78
N GLN A 182 14.54 -1.48 -4.10
CA GLN A 182 13.87 -2.61 -4.73
C GLN A 182 12.35 -2.47 -4.58
N LEU A 183 11.67 -2.24 -5.70
CA LEU A 183 10.22 -2.29 -5.73
C LEU A 183 9.72 -3.74 -5.62
N PRO A 184 8.56 -3.98 -4.99
CA PRO A 184 8.00 -5.32 -4.80
C PRO A 184 7.33 -5.88 -6.08
N PHE A 185 7.51 -5.23 -7.22
CA PHE A 185 6.90 -5.60 -8.50
C PHE A 185 7.85 -5.30 -9.66
N THR A 186 7.58 -5.92 -10.80
CA THR A 186 8.35 -5.69 -12.04
C THR A 186 7.83 -4.48 -12.80
N ILE A 187 8.70 -3.84 -13.57
CA ILE A 187 8.43 -2.61 -14.31
C ILE A 187 8.18 -2.93 -15.78
N ASP A 188 7.16 -2.30 -16.36
CA ASP A 188 6.92 -2.24 -17.79
C ASP A 188 7.81 -1.14 -18.38
N ILE A 189 8.97 -1.53 -18.90
CA ILE A 189 9.99 -0.61 -19.42
C ILE A 189 9.46 0.20 -20.60
N GLU A 190 8.75 -0.43 -21.53
CA GLU A 190 8.25 0.23 -22.74
C GLU A 190 7.16 1.26 -22.42
N ASN A 191 6.26 0.94 -21.49
CA ASN A 191 5.23 1.89 -21.08
C ASN A 191 5.83 3.00 -20.21
N THR A 192 6.74 2.67 -19.29
CA THR A 192 7.46 3.65 -18.47
C THR A 192 8.23 4.66 -19.34
N LYS A 193 8.88 4.20 -20.40
CA LYS A 193 9.58 5.04 -21.39
C LYS A 193 8.67 6.13 -21.99
N LYS A 194 7.42 5.79 -22.30
CA LYS A 194 6.43 6.75 -22.85
C LYS A 194 6.05 7.86 -21.86
N HIS A 195 6.28 7.68 -20.57
CA HIS A 195 6.03 8.70 -19.54
C HIS A 195 7.30 9.47 -19.14
N LEU A 196 8.48 9.03 -19.57
CA LEU A 196 9.78 9.67 -19.29
C LEU A 196 10.30 10.57 -20.43
N LYS A 197 9.50 10.75 -21.51
CA LYS A 197 9.74 11.33 -22.86
C LYS A 197 10.81 12.44 -23.09
N LYS A 198 11.47 13.00 -22.08
CA LYS A 198 12.54 14.03 -22.21
C LYS A 198 13.86 13.71 -21.50
N ASN A 199 13.96 12.64 -20.69
CA ASN A 199 15.09 12.47 -19.76
C ASN A 199 15.88 11.14 -19.95
N ILE A 200 15.72 10.45 -21.07
CA ILE A 200 16.42 9.18 -21.33
C ILE A 200 17.66 9.47 -22.16
N ILE A 201 18.83 9.26 -21.56
CA ILE A 201 20.13 9.57 -22.18
C ILE A 201 20.60 8.42 -23.07
N HIS A 202 20.17 7.18 -22.80
CA HIS A 202 20.67 6.03 -23.55
C HIS A 202 19.76 4.81 -23.43
N GLU A 203 19.45 4.13 -24.55
CA GLU A 203 18.89 2.77 -24.49
C GLU A 203 19.23 1.95 -25.76
N LYS A 204 19.93 0.82 -25.58
CA LYS A 204 20.12 -0.22 -26.61
C LYS A 204 19.64 -1.60 -26.15
N ASN A 205 18.99 -1.73 -24.98
CA ASN A 205 18.57 -3.02 -24.45
C ASN A 205 17.23 -2.94 -23.67
N GLN A 206 16.25 -3.78 -24.01
CA GLN A 206 14.83 -3.70 -23.58
C GLN A 206 14.55 -3.97 -22.08
N ASN A 207 15.60 -4.10 -21.24
CA ASN A 207 15.45 -4.53 -19.84
C ASN A 207 15.76 -3.43 -18.79
N ARG A 208 16.21 -2.24 -19.21
CA ARG A 208 16.48 -1.12 -18.29
C ARG A 208 16.44 0.24 -18.99
N LEU A 209 15.99 1.26 -18.27
CA LEU A 209 16.03 2.67 -18.70
C LEU A 209 17.16 3.39 -17.96
N LYS A 210 17.98 4.14 -18.71
CA LYS A 210 19.03 5.01 -18.12
C LYS A 210 18.69 6.49 -18.31
N LEU A 211 18.52 7.17 -17.19
CA LEU A 211 18.42 8.63 -17.06
C LEU A 211 19.79 9.20 -16.63
N GLU A 212 19.87 10.51 -16.43
CA GLU A 212 21.09 11.20 -16.00
C GLU A 212 21.70 10.59 -14.73
N LYS A 213 20.91 10.56 -13.66
CA LYS A 213 21.35 10.06 -12.35
C LYS A 213 20.67 8.75 -11.94
N ILE A 214 19.73 8.23 -12.74
CA ILE A 214 18.86 7.11 -12.33
C ILE A 214 18.89 5.99 -13.36
N ILE A 215 18.95 4.75 -12.89
CA ILE A 215 18.72 3.53 -13.67
C ILE A 215 17.46 2.85 -13.14
N ILE A 216 16.55 2.50 -14.06
CA ILE A 216 15.31 1.78 -13.75
C ILE A 216 15.39 0.41 -14.42
N ASN A 217 15.41 -0.66 -13.62
CA ASN A 217 15.52 -2.03 -14.11
C ASN A 217 14.15 -2.73 -14.14
N ARG A 218 13.93 -3.60 -15.14
CA ARG A 218 12.68 -4.36 -15.31
C ARG A 218 12.28 -5.19 -14.07
N ASN A 219 13.26 -5.67 -13.30
CA ASN A 219 13.05 -6.45 -12.08
C ASN A 219 12.59 -5.60 -10.88
N GLY A 220 12.38 -4.29 -11.03
CA GLY A 220 11.95 -3.39 -9.95
C GLY A 220 13.10 -2.70 -9.21
N LEU A 221 14.36 -3.01 -9.53
CA LEU A 221 15.51 -2.32 -8.94
C LEU A 221 15.67 -0.92 -9.55
N ILE A 222 15.68 0.10 -8.70
CA ILE A 222 15.98 1.48 -9.06
C ILE A 222 17.30 1.86 -8.40
N GLU A 223 18.20 2.43 -9.19
CA GLU A 223 19.55 2.79 -8.76
C GLU A 223 19.80 4.27 -9.06
N GLY A 224 20.41 4.98 -8.12
CA GLY A 224 20.82 6.37 -8.27
C GLY A 224 22.33 6.53 -8.18
N TYR A 225 22.90 7.47 -8.93
CA TYR A 225 24.34 7.75 -9.00
C TYR A 225 24.61 9.25 -9.05
N ASP A 226 25.84 9.64 -8.69
CA ASP A 226 26.32 11.03 -8.73
C ASP A 226 25.43 12.01 -7.92
N LEU A 227 24.97 11.54 -6.75
CA LEU A 227 24.06 12.27 -5.87
C LEU A 227 24.84 13.05 -4.80
N LYS A 228 24.36 14.26 -4.48
CA LYS A 228 25.07 15.14 -3.53
C LYS A 228 24.99 14.63 -2.09
N ASN A 229 23.82 14.17 -1.69
CA ASN A 229 23.49 13.70 -0.34
C ASN A 229 22.21 12.86 -0.39
N TYR A 230 21.74 12.40 0.77
CA TYR A 230 20.52 11.60 0.89
C TYR A 230 19.26 12.35 0.41
N ASP A 231 19.15 13.65 0.66
CA ASP A 231 17.98 14.43 0.27
C ASP A 231 17.89 14.59 -1.26
N ASP A 232 19.04 14.80 -1.93
CA ASP A 232 19.15 14.77 -3.40
C ASP A 232 18.77 13.39 -3.94
N ALA A 233 19.21 12.31 -3.29
CA ALA A 233 18.83 10.94 -3.63
C ALA A 233 17.32 10.71 -3.56
N LEU A 234 16.70 11.12 -2.44
CA LEU A 234 15.27 10.98 -2.21
C LEU A 234 14.47 11.81 -3.21
N PHE A 235 14.91 13.03 -3.50
CA PHE A 235 14.28 13.91 -4.49
C PHE A 235 14.29 13.30 -5.90
N GLU A 236 15.44 12.82 -6.36
CA GLU A 236 15.57 12.18 -7.68
C GLU A 236 14.75 10.88 -7.76
N PHE A 237 14.71 10.10 -6.69
CA PHE A 237 13.87 8.91 -6.59
C PHE A 237 12.37 9.25 -6.68
N MET A 238 11.89 10.20 -5.88
CA MET A 238 10.49 10.62 -5.90
C MET A 238 10.08 11.26 -7.24
N ASN A 239 11.01 11.88 -7.98
CA ASN A 239 10.76 12.42 -9.32
C ASN A 239 10.44 11.37 -10.37
N VAL A 240 10.97 10.15 -10.23
CA VAL A 240 10.77 9.08 -11.21
C VAL A 240 9.56 8.20 -10.88
N LEU A 241 9.23 8.04 -9.59
CA LEU A 241 8.14 7.15 -9.15
C LEU A 241 6.81 7.33 -9.89
N PRO A 242 6.25 8.55 -10.06
CA PRO A 242 4.94 8.72 -10.73
C PRO A 242 4.94 8.33 -12.22
N LYS A 243 6.13 8.25 -12.82
CA LYS A 243 6.33 7.93 -14.24
C LYS A 243 6.50 6.43 -14.47
N ILE A 244 6.75 5.66 -13.41
CA ILE A 244 6.91 4.20 -13.49
C ILE A 244 5.57 3.53 -13.76
N ARG A 245 5.58 2.56 -14.68
CA ARG A 245 4.46 1.66 -14.96
C ARG A 245 4.90 0.25 -14.61
N ARG A 246 4.11 -0.45 -13.79
CA ARG A 246 4.40 -1.83 -13.40
C ARG A 246 3.70 -2.83 -14.31
N ASN A 247 4.29 -4.01 -14.49
CA ASN A 247 3.60 -5.12 -15.17
C ASN A 247 2.43 -5.60 -14.31
N VAL A 248 1.34 -6.02 -14.98
CA VAL A 248 0.12 -6.54 -14.35
C VAL A 248 0.15 -8.06 -14.24
#